data_AF-A0A3S3C800-F1
#
_entry.id   AF-A0A3S3C800-F1
#
_cell.length_a   1.000
_cell.length_b   1.000
_cell.length_c   1.000
_cell.angle_alpha   90.00
_cell.angle_beta   90.00
_cell.angle_gamma   90.00
#
_symmetry.space_group_name_H-M   'P 1'
#
loop_
_entity.id
_entity.type
_entity.pdbx_description
1 polymer ?
#
loop_
_entity_poly.entity_id
_entity_poly.type
_entity_poly.pdbx_seq_one_letter_code
_entity_poly.pdbx_strand_id
1 'polypeptide(L)' 'MKTILCYGDSLTWGYDAASLGRHAPEDRWPSVLKATLGDGVEVIAEGLNGRT' A
#
# COMPACT_ATOMS: atom_id res chain seq x y z
N MET A 1 -18.91 4.44 6.44
CA MET A 1 -17.55 3.91 6.62
C MET A 1 -17.43 2.62 5.83
N LYS A 2 -16.48 2.56 4.90
CA LYS A 2 -16.14 1.34 4.13
C LYS A 2 -14.70 0.94 4.48
N THR A 3 -14.37 -0.33 4.36
CA THR A 3 -13.02 -0.84 4.61
C THR A 3 -12.55 -1.59 3.38
N ILE A 4 -11.33 -1.31 2.94
CA ILE A 4 -10.67 -1.96 1.80
C ILE A 4 -9.38 -2.61 2.32
N LEU A 5 -9.21 -3.89 2.02
CA LEU A 5 -7.95 -4.61 2.25
C LEU A 5 -7.18 -4.70 0.93
N CYS A 6 -5.99 -4.12 0.90
CA CYS A 6 -5.03 -4.30 -0.18
C CYS A 6 -4.07 -5.44 0.21
N TYR A 7 -4.42 -6.67 -0.17
CA TYR A 7 -3.63 -7.86 0.11
C TYR A 7 -2.74 -8.19 -1.10
N GLY A 8 -1.42 -8.15 -0.92
CA GLY A 8 -0.51 -8.35 -2.04
C GLY A 8 0.92 -8.67 -1.62
N ASP A 9 1.83 -8.49 -2.57
CA ASP A 9 3.25 -8.82 -2.46
C ASP A 9 4.13 -7.56 -2.27
N SER A 10 5.36 -7.59 -2.78
CA SER A 10 6.30 -6.46 -2.75
C SER A 10 5.79 -5.21 -3.47
N LEU A 11 4.92 -5.37 -4.47
CA LEU A 11 4.30 -4.26 -5.19
C LEU A 11 3.31 -3.52 -4.29
N THR A 12 2.65 -4.23 -3.37
CA THR A 12 1.75 -3.63 -2.37
C THR A 12 2.50 -3.14 -1.14
N TRP A 13 3.56 -3.85 -0.73
CA TRP A 13 4.44 -3.38 0.34
C TRP A 13 5.12 -2.06 -0.04
N GLY A 14 5.45 -1.89 -1.31
CA GLY A 14 6.13 -0.73 -1.88
C GLY A 14 7.65 -0.91 -1.89
N TYR A 15 8.14 -2.00 -2.50
CA TYR A 15 9.57 -2.24 -2.64
C TYR A 15 10.19 -1.28 -3.66
N ASP A 16 11.20 -0.54 -3.22
CA ASP A 16 11.97 0.36 -4.09
C ASP A 16 13.25 -0.35 -4.58
N ALA A 17 13.31 -0.63 -5.87
CA ALA A 17 14.45 -1.31 -6.48
C ALA A 17 15.71 -0.45 -6.54
N ALA A 18 15.60 0.89 -6.50
CA ALA A 18 16.76 1.77 -6.56
C ALA A 18 17.50 1.81 -5.22
N SER A 19 16.77 1.97 -4.12
CA SER A 19 17.34 1.97 -2.77
C SER A 19 17.45 0.58 -2.14
N LEU A 20 16.87 -0.45 -2.77
CA LEU A 20 16.65 -1.78 -2.19
C LEU A 20 15.86 -1.73 -0.87
N GLY A 21 15.09 -0.67 -0.68
CA GLY A 21 14.34 -0.35 0.53
C GLY A 21 12.83 -0.32 0.31
N ARG A 22 12.15 0.53 1.07
CA ARG A 22 10.70 0.72 0.98
C ARG A 22 10.39 2.15 0.54
N HIS A 23 9.47 2.30 -0.40
CA HIS A 23 8.90 3.60 -0.74
C HIS A 23 8.34 4.31 0.52
N ALA A 24 8.39 5.64 0.53
CA ALA A 24 7.79 6.45 1.57
C ALA A 24 6.29 6.15 1.69
N PRO A 25 5.66 6.30 2.86
CA PRO A 25 4.25 5.98 3.06
C PRO A 25 3.33 6.58 1.98
N GLU A 26 3.53 7.84 1.62
CA GLU A 26 2.77 8.60 0.62
C GLU A 26 2.92 8.11 -0.82
N ASP A 27 4.04 7.44 -1.14
CA ASP A 27 4.32 6.93 -2.48
C ASP A 27 3.74 5.51 -2.71
N ARG A 28 3.27 4.85 -1.65
CA ARG A 28 2.69 3.51 -1.75
C ARG A 28 1.27 3.60 -2.28
N TRP A 29 0.93 2.78 -3.27
CA TRP A 29 -0.38 2.84 -3.92
C TRP A 29 -1.58 2.69 -2.97
N PRO A 30 -1.56 1.90 -1.86
CA PRO A 30 -2.67 1.86 -0.93
C PRO A 30 -2.86 3.19 -0.17
N SER A 31 -1.77 3.90 0.12
CA SER A 31 -1.83 5.22 0.76
C SER A 31 -2.36 6.28 -0.19
N VAL A 32 -1.92 6.27 -1.46
CA VAL A 32 -2.46 7.14 -2.51
C VAL A 32 -3.97 6.88 -2.70
N LEU A 33 -4.38 5.62 -2.68
CA LEU A 33 -5.80 5.23 -2.72
C LEU A 33 -6.58 5.81 -1.52
N LYS A 34 -6.07 5.65 -0.30
CA LYS A 34 -6.69 6.21 0.92
C LYS A 34 -6.84 7.73 0.83
N ALA A 35 -5.78 8.43 0.41
CA ALA A 35 -5.80 9.89 0.26
C ALA A 35 -6.82 10.34 -0.81
N THR A 36 -6.95 9.59 -1.90
CA THR A 36 -7.88 9.89 -3.00
C THR A 36 -9.35 9.65 -2.61
N LEU A 37 -9.63 8.59 -1.86
CA LEU A 37 -11.00 8.24 -1.43
C LEU A 37 -11.47 9.04 -0.20
N GLY A 38 -10.55 9.58 0.59
CA GLY A 38 -10.84 10.44 1.74
C GLY A 38 -11.33 9.71 3.00
N ASP A 39 -11.95 10.47 3.90
CA ASP A 39 -12.21 10.06 5.29
C ASP A 39 -13.31 8.99 5.44
N GLY A 40 -14.11 8.76 4.41
CA GLY A 40 -15.20 7.77 4.44
C GLY A 40 -14.74 6.31 4.29
N VAL A 41 -13.47 6.09 3.96
CA VAL A 41 -12.90 4.77 3.60
C VAL A 41 -11.65 4.50 4.41
N GLU A 42 -11.57 3.36 5.10
CA GLU A 42 -10.32 2.86 5.67
C GLU A 42 -9.62 1.92 4.68
N VAL A 43 -8.31 2.08 4.52
CA VAL A 43 -7.49 1.22 3.65
C VAL A 43 -6.41 0.55 4.47
N ILE A 44 -6.45 -0.78 4.50
CA ILE A 44 -5.47 -1.62 5.20
C ILE A 44 -4.53 -2.22 4.16
N ALA A 45 -3.23 -1.93 4.29
CA ALA A 45 -2.21 -2.42 3.36
C ALA A 45 -1.47 -3.64 3.94
N GLU A 46 -1.74 -4.82 3.37
CA GLU A 46 -1.14 -6.10 3.76
C GLU A 46 -0.25 -6.63 2.63
N GLY A 47 0.87 -5.94 2.39
CA GLY A 47 1.90 -6.35 1.43
C GLY A 47 3.00 -7.19 2.08
N LEU A 48 3.32 -8.35 1.50
CA LEU A 48 4.43 -9.21 1.94
C LEU A 48 5.33 -9.57 0.76
N ASN A 49 6.58 -9.09 0.77
CA ASN A 49 7.54 -9.39 -0.29
C ASN A 49 7.68 -10.90 -0.53
N GLY A 50 7.54 -11.33 -1.78
CA GLY A 50 7.68 -12.74 -2.17
C GLY A 50 6.47 -13.63 -1.87
N ARG A 51 5.32 -13.06 -1.44
CA ARG A 51 4.05 -13.78 -1.31
C ARG A 51 3.60 -14.35 -2.66
N THR A 52 3.09 -15.59 -2.65
CA THR A 52 2.52 -16.33 -3.78
C THR A 52 1.00 -16.37 -3.74
#